data_AF-A0A4P6K6C9-F1
#
_entry.id   AF-A0A4P6K6C9-F1
#
_cell.length_a   1.000
_cell.length_b   1.000
_cell.length_c   1.000
_cell.angle_alpha   90.00
_cell.angle_beta   90.00
_cell.angle_gamma   90.00
#
_symmetry.space_group_name_H-M   'P 1'
#
loop_
_entity.id
_entity.type
_entity.pdbx_description
1 polymer ?
#
loop_
_entity_poly.entity_id
_entity_poly.type
_entity_poly.pdbx_seq_one_letter_code
_entity_poly.pdbx_strand_id
1 'polypeptide(L)'
;MSSISSGQIFLCTGRYTEAIDILYLTIKQEPENSSYKLLYAQALCASGIYEQAIDVLKDIQQSEPQNTSAVIEEGLALAAQGHFQLARTKLLAAQALDANDALLTFLFKLPLKHHFERACFFRQQKPYALIDFDTAGLAPRIWDVACAAYRFIPLSNHPKLQSFGLEQPSMQYERLVLFCVAYGSLFSPEEVIEAAIRRIEAMCSLIIKHAVTELAFQHMIDAGDLDIYYQDIGQMLQTQQKMIFFH
;
A
#
# COMPACT_ATOMS: atom_id res chain seq x y z
N MET A 1 4.97 -32.68 -18.29
CA MET A 1 4.42 -31.50 -17.58
C MET A 1 4.01 -30.51 -18.65
N SER A 2 2.81 -29.95 -18.62
CA SER A 2 2.43 -28.92 -19.61
C SER A 2 3.31 -27.68 -19.42
N SER A 3 3.53 -26.93 -20.50
CA SER A 3 4.31 -25.69 -20.45
C SER A 3 3.69 -24.66 -19.49
N ILE A 4 2.35 -24.67 -19.32
CA ILE A 4 1.61 -23.91 -18.28
C ILE A 4 2.14 -24.24 -16.89
N SER A 5 2.14 -25.52 -16.52
CA SER A 5 2.53 -25.95 -15.18
C SER A 5 3.99 -25.61 -14.89
N SER A 6 4.86 -25.70 -15.89
CA SER A 6 6.27 -25.35 -15.73
C SER A 6 6.46 -23.84 -15.52
N GLY A 7 5.79 -22.99 -16.31
CA GLY A 7 5.81 -21.54 -16.13
C GLY A 7 5.25 -21.09 -14.77
N GLN A 8 4.14 -21.69 -14.32
CA GLN A 8 3.57 -21.45 -13.00
C GLN A 8 4.51 -21.88 -11.87
N ILE A 9 5.17 -23.03 -12.00
CA ILE A 9 6.14 -23.50 -11.01
C ILE A 9 7.33 -22.54 -10.92
N PHE A 10 7.86 -22.04 -12.03
CA PHE A 10 8.96 -21.09 -12.02
C PHE A 10 8.57 -19.74 -11.41
N LEU A 11 7.36 -19.24 -11.69
CA LEU A 11 6.80 -18.06 -11.03
C LEU A 11 6.71 -18.23 -9.51
N CYS A 12 6.11 -19.34 -9.04
CA CYS A 12 5.94 -19.63 -7.62
C CYS A 12 7.28 -19.85 -6.88
N THR A 13 8.34 -20.23 -7.61
CA THR A 13 9.68 -20.47 -7.04
C THR A 13 10.62 -19.29 -7.20
N GLY A 14 10.15 -18.15 -7.75
CA GLY A 14 10.95 -16.93 -7.91
C GLY A 14 11.95 -16.95 -9.07
N ARG A 15 11.86 -17.94 -9.95
CA ARG A 15 12.73 -18.16 -11.12
C ARG A 15 12.16 -17.47 -12.35
N TYR A 16 12.06 -16.14 -12.29
CA TYR A 16 11.28 -15.37 -13.25
C TYR A 16 11.89 -15.36 -14.66
N THR A 17 13.22 -15.35 -14.77
CA THR A 17 13.92 -15.43 -16.06
C THR A 17 13.60 -16.72 -16.80
N GLU A 18 13.66 -17.87 -16.13
CA GLU A 18 13.30 -19.14 -16.77
C GLU A 18 11.80 -19.23 -17.08
N ALA A 19 10.95 -18.62 -16.25
CA ALA A 19 9.52 -18.52 -16.54
C ALA A 19 9.27 -17.74 -17.84
N ILE A 20 9.90 -16.57 -17.99
CA ILE A 20 9.81 -15.71 -19.18
C ILE A 20 10.24 -16.49 -20.43
N ASP A 21 11.41 -17.14 -20.40
CA ASP A 21 11.94 -17.85 -21.57
C ASP A 21 11.01 -18.97 -22.04
N ILE A 22 10.54 -19.81 -21.11
CA ILE A 22 9.65 -20.94 -21.43
C ILE A 22 8.30 -20.44 -21.93
N LEU A 23 7.74 -19.41 -21.29
CA LEU A 23 6.44 -18.86 -21.67
C LEU A 23 6.52 -18.14 -23.02
N TYR A 24 7.61 -17.43 -23.32
CA TYR A 24 7.83 -16.82 -24.62
C TYR A 24 7.87 -17.86 -25.75
N LEU A 25 8.59 -18.96 -25.54
CA LEU A 25 8.61 -20.08 -26.51
C LEU A 25 7.24 -20.73 -26.67
N THR A 26 6.48 -20.82 -25.58
CA THR A 26 5.13 -21.41 -25.58
C THR A 26 4.13 -20.53 -26.33
N ILE A 27 4.17 -19.21 -26.13
CA ILE A 27 3.34 -18.24 -26.86
C ILE A 27 3.62 -18.29 -28.36
N LYS A 28 4.88 -18.53 -28.78
CA LYS A 28 5.20 -18.71 -30.21
C LYS A 28 4.54 -19.93 -30.84
N GLN A 29 4.31 -20.98 -30.06
CA GLN A 29 3.66 -22.21 -30.53
C GLN A 29 2.13 -22.07 -30.51
N GLU A 30 1.59 -21.38 -29.51
CA GLU A 30 0.15 -21.18 -29.32
C GLU A 30 -0.18 -19.68 -29.15
N PRO A 31 -0.11 -18.87 -30.23
CA PRO A 31 -0.21 -17.42 -30.16
C PRO A 31 -1.63 -16.90 -29.82
N GLU A 32 -2.65 -17.72 -29.98
CA GLU A 32 -4.05 -17.37 -29.68
C GLU A 32 -4.43 -17.64 -28.21
N ASN A 33 -3.57 -18.30 -27.44
CA ASN A 33 -3.91 -18.71 -26.08
C ASN A 33 -3.53 -17.63 -25.07
N SER A 34 -4.54 -16.82 -24.71
CA SER A 34 -4.41 -15.69 -23.78
C SER A 34 -3.98 -16.10 -22.37
N SER A 35 -4.18 -17.35 -21.96
CA SER A 35 -3.71 -17.82 -20.65
C SER A 35 -2.18 -17.85 -20.57
N TYR A 36 -1.50 -18.24 -21.67
CA TYR A 36 -0.04 -18.17 -21.73
C TYR A 36 0.47 -16.73 -21.77
N LYS A 37 -0.20 -15.87 -22.55
CA LYS A 37 0.14 -14.44 -22.61
C LYS A 37 0.01 -13.76 -21.25
N LEU A 38 -1.07 -14.07 -20.51
CA LEU A 38 -1.30 -13.54 -19.17
C LEU A 38 -0.21 -14.00 -18.20
N LEU A 39 0.12 -15.30 -18.20
CA LEU A 39 1.16 -15.86 -17.35
C LEU A 39 2.55 -15.29 -17.68
N TYR A 40 2.81 -15.01 -18.96
CA TYR A 40 4.03 -14.33 -19.41
C TYR A 40 4.09 -12.88 -18.92
N ALA A 41 2.99 -12.13 -19.03
CA ALA A 41 2.90 -10.77 -18.49
C ALA A 41 3.11 -10.74 -16.97
N GLN A 42 2.56 -11.71 -16.23
CA GLN A 42 2.81 -11.86 -14.79
C GLN A 42 4.29 -12.10 -14.48
N ALA A 43 4.97 -12.92 -15.28
CA ALA A 43 6.41 -13.16 -15.12
C ALA A 43 7.26 -11.93 -15.44
N LEU A 44 6.89 -11.15 -16.45
CA LEU A 44 7.50 -9.86 -16.75
C LEU A 44 7.31 -8.86 -15.60
N CYS A 45 6.09 -8.72 -15.06
CA CYS A 45 5.79 -7.89 -13.89
C CYS A 45 6.62 -8.29 -12.67
N ALA A 46 6.70 -9.59 -12.36
CA ALA A 46 7.49 -10.10 -11.24
C ALA A 46 9.00 -9.86 -11.42
N SER A 47 9.47 -9.73 -12.67
CA SER A 47 10.86 -9.39 -13.01
C SER A 47 11.14 -7.88 -13.09
N GLY A 48 10.13 -7.03 -12.87
CA GLY A 48 10.25 -5.57 -13.00
C GLY A 48 10.19 -5.04 -14.43
N ILE A 49 9.85 -5.87 -15.43
CA ILE A 49 9.78 -5.51 -16.85
C ILE A 49 8.35 -5.08 -17.19
N TYR A 50 7.92 -3.96 -16.61
CA TYR A 50 6.51 -3.56 -16.61
C TYR A 50 5.99 -3.09 -17.98
N GLU A 51 6.79 -2.37 -18.77
CA GLU A 51 6.34 -1.84 -20.07
C GLU A 51 5.96 -2.96 -21.04
N GLN A 52 6.81 -3.97 -21.19
CA GLN A 52 6.52 -5.14 -22.02
C GLN A 52 5.31 -5.93 -21.48
N ALA A 53 5.18 -6.03 -20.15
CA ALA A 53 4.02 -6.69 -19.55
C ALA A 53 2.73 -5.97 -19.94
N ILE A 54 2.70 -4.64 -19.83
CA ILE A 54 1.54 -3.81 -20.17
C ILE A 54 1.18 -3.95 -21.66
N ASP A 55 2.17 -4.01 -22.56
CA ASP A 55 1.91 -4.20 -23.99
C ASP A 55 1.25 -5.56 -24.29
N VAL A 56 1.73 -6.63 -23.65
CA VAL A 56 1.12 -7.97 -23.75
C VAL A 56 -0.31 -7.96 -23.19
N LEU A 57 -0.54 -7.28 -22.07
CA LEU A 57 -1.86 -7.20 -21.44
C LEU A 57 -2.86 -6.40 -22.29
N LYS A 58 -2.41 -5.34 -22.97
CA LYS A 58 -3.22 -4.60 -23.94
C LYS A 58 -3.58 -5.44 -25.15
N ASP A 59 -2.67 -6.27 -25.63
CA ASP A 59 -2.95 -7.23 -26.71
C ASP A 59 -4.08 -8.20 -26.30
N ILE A 60 -3.99 -8.78 -25.09
CA ILE A 60 -5.05 -9.66 -24.55
C ILE A 60 -6.38 -8.92 -24.45
N GLN A 61 -6.39 -7.66 -23.99
CA GLN A 61 -7.62 -6.86 -23.88
C GLN A 61 -8.26 -6.54 -25.24
N GLN A 62 -7.46 -6.43 -26.31
CA GLN A 62 -7.97 -6.22 -27.66
C GLN A 62 -8.64 -7.49 -28.21
N SER A 63 -8.04 -8.65 -27.98
CA SER A 63 -8.60 -9.94 -28.43
C SER A 63 -9.75 -10.43 -27.54
N GLU A 64 -9.69 -10.17 -26.24
CA GLU A 64 -10.65 -10.61 -25.23
C GLU A 64 -11.11 -9.46 -24.32
N PRO A 65 -12.03 -8.59 -24.79
CA PRO A 65 -12.45 -7.41 -24.03
C PRO A 65 -13.13 -7.70 -22.68
N GLN A 66 -13.60 -8.93 -22.47
CA GLN A 66 -14.22 -9.38 -21.21
C GLN A 66 -13.23 -10.06 -20.26
N ASN A 67 -11.96 -10.22 -20.65
CA ASN A 67 -10.94 -10.83 -19.80
C ASN A 67 -10.50 -9.85 -18.70
N THR A 68 -11.16 -9.95 -17.55
CA THR A 68 -10.88 -9.10 -16.39
C THR A 68 -9.47 -9.28 -15.84
N SER A 69 -8.91 -10.49 -15.94
CA SER A 69 -7.56 -10.77 -15.45
C SER A 69 -6.50 -9.91 -16.14
N ALA A 70 -6.60 -9.69 -17.44
CA ALA A 70 -5.66 -8.84 -18.16
C ALA A 70 -5.75 -7.35 -17.74
N VAL A 71 -6.96 -6.87 -17.44
CA VAL A 71 -7.19 -5.49 -16.96
C VAL A 71 -6.67 -5.32 -15.53
N ILE A 72 -6.86 -6.34 -14.68
CA ILE A 72 -6.35 -6.35 -13.30
C ILE A 72 -4.83 -6.32 -13.29
N GLU A 73 -4.18 -7.22 -14.04
CA GLU A 73 -2.73 -7.29 -14.12
C GLU A 73 -2.11 -6.00 -14.69
N GLU A 74 -2.78 -5.31 -15.62
CA GLU A 74 -2.32 -4.00 -16.10
C GLU A 74 -2.40 -2.96 -14.99
N GLY A 75 -3.50 -2.95 -14.22
CA GLY A 75 -3.64 -2.11 -13.05
C GLY A 75 -2.54 -2.34 -12.02
N LEU A 76 -2.19 -3.60 -11.75
CA LEU A 76 -1.10 -3.96 -10.84
C LEU A 76 0.28 -3.55 -11.37
N ALA A 77 0.54 -3.72 -12.68
CA ALA A 77 1.78 -3.29 -13.32
C ALA A 77 1.95 -1.76 -13.25
N LEU A 78 0.89 -1.01 -13.55
CA LEU A 78 0.88 0.45 -13.44
C LEU A 78 1.12 0.91 -12.00
N ALA A 79 0.53 0.22 -11.01
CA ALA A 79 0.76 0.51 -9.60
C ALA A 79 2.22 0.26 -9.21
N ALA A 80 2.85 -0.82 -9.70
CA ALA A 80 4.25 -1.12 -9.46
C ALA A 80 5.20 -0.07 -10.08
N GLN A 81 4.77 0.60 -11.16
CA GLN A 81 5.48 1.74 -11.76
C GLN A 81 5.18 3.09 -11.09
N GLY A 82 4.30 3.15 -10.09
CA GLY A 82 3.90 4.39 -9.42
C GLY A 82 2.79 5.19 -10.14
N HIS A 83 2.19 4.67 -11.20
CA HIS A 83 1.11 5.31 -11.95
C HIS A 83 -0.26 5.04 -11.30
N PHE A 84 -0.42 5.42 -10.03
CA PHE A 84 -1.54 4.99 -9.19
C PHE A 84 -2.93 5.41 -9.71
N GLN A 85 -3.05 6.61 -10.30
CA GLN A 85 -4.33 7.08 -10.84
C GLN A 85 -4.77 6.23 -12.04
N LEU A 86 -3.83 5.82 -12.89
CA LEU A 86 -4.10 4.94 -14.03
C LEU A 86 -4.41 3.52 -13.55
N ALA A 87 -3.65 3.01 -12.57
CA ALA A 87 -3.91 1.72 -11.93
C ALA A 87 -5.33 1.63 -11.36
N ARG A 88 -5.76 2.65 -10.61
CA ARG A 88 -7.11 2.72 -10.05
C ARG A 88 -8.19 2.72 -11.13
N THR A 89 -7.97 3.49 -12.20
CA THR A 89 -8.91 3.55 -13.33
C THR A 89 -9.09 2.17 -13.95
N LYS A 90 -7.99 1.42 -14.14
CA LYS A 90 -8.02 0.06 -14.69
C LYS A 90 -8.76 -0.92 -13.79
N LEU A 91 -8.50 -0.89 -12.48
CA LEU A 91 -9.15 -1.81 -11.54
C LEU A 91 -10.65 -1.54 -11.37
N LEU A 92 -11.07 -0.27 -11.43
CA LEU A 92 -12.50 0.08 -11.48
C LEU A 92 -13.16 -0.41 -12.78
N ALA A 93 -12.46 -0.30 -13.91
CA ALA A 93 -12.96 -0.86 -15.18
C ALA A 93 -13.09 -2.39 -15.11
N ALA A 94 -12.13 -3.09 -14.49
CA ALA A 94 -12.21 -4.54 -14.29
C ALA A 94 -13.41 -4.92 -13.39
N GLN A 95 -13.70 -4.12 -12.35
CA GLN A 95 -14.85 -4.35 -11.47
C GLN A 95 -16.19 -4.14 -12.18
N ALA A 96 -16.25 -3.21 -13.13
CA ALA A 96 -17.43 -3.01 -13.95
C ALA A 96 -17.70 -4.18 -14.91
N LEU A 97 -16.65 -4.92 -15.31
CA LEU A 97 -16.75 -6.10 -16.16
C LEU A 97 -17.12 -7.36 -15.36
N ASP A 98 -16.53 -7.55 -14.17
CA ASP A 98 -16.92 -8.61 -13.23
C ASP A 98 -16.97 -8.06 -11.79
N ALA A 99 -18.20 -7.83 -11.31
CA ALA A 99 -18.45 -7.31 -9.98
C ALA A 99 -18.22 -8.36 -8.86
N ASN A 100 -18.14 -9.65 -9.20
CA ASN A 100 -17.97 -10.75 -8.25
C ASN A 100 -16.57 -11.36 -8.27
N ASP A 101 -15.63 -10.81 -9.06
CA ASP A 101 -14.25 -11.26 -9.09
C ASP A 101 -13.68 -11.26 -7.66
N ALA A 102 -13.21 -12.42 -7.20
CA ALA A 102 -12.80 -12.62 -5.83
C ALA A 102 -11.55 -11.80 -5.47
N LEU A 103 -10.66 -11.58 -6.43
CA LEU A 103 -9.44 -10.78 -6.25
C LEU A 103 -9.80 -9.30 -6.19
N LEU A 104 -10.64 -8.78 -7.08
CA LEU A 104 -11.13 -7.39 -6.99
C LEU A 104 -11.94 -7.18 -5.71
N THR A 105 -12.82 -8.12 -5.38
CA THR A 105 -13.58 -8.11 -4.14
C THR A 105 -12.64 -8.10 -2.94
N PHE A 106 -11.57 -8.89 -2.92
CA PHE A 106 -10.55 -8.86 -1.86
C PHE A 106 -9.79 -7.52 -1.83
N LEU A 107 -9.33 -7.04 -2.99
CA LEU A 107 -8.65 -5.76 -3.17
C LEU A 107 -9.53 -4.56 -2.80
N PHE A 108 -10.87 -4.68 -2.84
CA PHE A 108 -11.81 -3.61 -2.45
C PHE A 108 -12.47 -3.82 -1.07
N LYS A 109 -12.56 -5.06 -0.53
CA LYS A 109 -13.14 -5.39 0.79
C LYS A 109 -12.17 -5.33 1.95
N LEU A 110 -10.87 -5.54 1.72
CA LEU A 110 -9.88 -4.94 2.61
C LEU A 110 -10.21 -3.43 2.73
N PRO A 111 -9.85 -2.73 3.81
CA PRO A 111 -10.04 -1.27 3.89
C PRO A 111 -9.17 -0.49 2.88
N LEU A 112 -8.85 -1.09 1.73
CA LEU A 112 -8.17 -0.59 0.55
C LEU A 112 -8.93 0.50 -0.23
N LYS A 113 -10.15 0.88 0.20
CA LYS A 113 -10.75 2.15 -0.24
C LYS A 113 -9.84 3.36 0.06
N HIS A 114 -8.87 3.21 0.99
CA HIS A 114 -7.82 4.16 1.34
C HIS A 114 -6.37 3.59 1.26
N HIS A 115 -6.11 2.46 0.58
CA HIS A 115 -4.78 1.81 0.65
C HIS A 115 -4.19 1.37 -0.70
N PHE A 116 -4.71 1.79 -1.85
CA PHE A 116 -3.96 1.57 -3.12
C PHE A 116 -2.61 2.30 -3.15
N GLU A 117 -2.37 3.18 -2.17
CA GLU A 117 -1.14 3.92 -1.91
C GLU A 117 -0.19 3.23 -0.90
N ARG A 118 -0.47 2.01 -0.42
CA ARG A 118 0.36 1.31 0.60
C ARG A 118 0.83 -0.07 0.12
N ALA A 119 2.13 -0.21 -0.14
CA ALA A 119 2.72 -1.49 -0.51
C ALA A 119 3.20 -2.26 0.72
N CYS A 120 2.61 -3.44 0.96
CA CYS A 120 3.14 -4.42 1.93
C CYS A 120 3.99 -5.45 1.19
N PHE A 121 5.27 -5.53 1.54
CA PHE A 121 6.20 -6.52 0.99
C PHE A 121 6.31 -7.73 1.91
N PHE A 122 6.28 -8.93 1.32
CA PHE A 122 6.38 -10.20 2.03
C PHE A 122 7.67 -10.93 1.66
N ARG A 123 8.33 -11.55 2.64
CA ARG A 123 9.46 -12.46 2.46
C ARG A 123 9.17 -13.72 3.26
N GLN A 124 9.16 -14.88 2.59
CA GLN A 124 8.80 -16.16 3.21
C GLN A 124 7.44 -16.11 3.95
N GLN A 125 6.42 -15.51 3.34
CA GLN A 125 5.08 -15.31 3.91
C GLN A 125 5.03 -14.46 5.20
N LYS A 126 6.12 -13.78 5.55
CA LYS A 126 6.15 -12.81 6.65
C LYS A 126 6.23 -11.40 6.07
N PRO A 127 5.41 -10.43 6.55
CA PRO A 127 5.57 -9.05 6.16
C PRO A 127 6.95 -8.57 6.62
N TYR A 128 7.73 -7.96 5.72
CA TYR A 128 9.08 -7.49 6.04
C TYR A 128 9.29 -5.99 5.78
N ALA A 129 8.46 -5.38 4.95
CA ALA A 129 8.46 -3.94 4.74
C ALA A 129 7.06 -3.45 4.39
N LEU A 130 6.77 -2.21 4.77
CA LEU A 130 5.55 -1.54 4.40
C LEU A 130 5.92 -0.11 3.99
N ILE A 131 5.53 0.29 2.79
CA ILE A 131 5.79 1.62 2.23
C ILE A 131 4.46 2.34 2.07
N ASP A 132 4.32 3.49 2.73
CA ASP A 132 3.17 4.38 2.64
C ASP A 132 3.47 5.52 1.65
N PHE A 133 3.04 5.38 0.40
CA PHE A 133 3.35 6.33 -0.67
C PHE A 133 2.61 7.67 -0.50
N ASP A 134 1.56 7.74 0.34
CA ASP A 134 0.89 9.00 0.73
C ASP A 134 1.85 9.98 1.43
N THR A 135 2.94 9.45 1.97
CA THR A 135 3.94 10.21 2.73
C THR A 135 5.23 10.42 1.95
N ALA A 136 5.36 9.81 0.76
CA ALA A 136 6.51 9.97 -0.12
C ALA A 136 6.48 11.35 -0.80
N GLY A 137 6.78 12.39 -0.02
CA GLY A 137 6.94 13.77 -0.47
C GLY A 137 8.38 14.26 -0.27
N LEU A 138 8.67 15.48 -0.74
CA LEU A 138 9.91 16.17 -0.37
C LEU A 138 9.85 16.53 1.12
N ALA A 139 10.36 15.65 1.98
CA ALA A 139 10.41 15.85 3.42
C ALA A 139 11.69 15.25 4.02
N PRO A 140 12.10 15.68 5.23
CA PRO A 140 13.17 15.01 5.95
C PRO A 140 12.76 13.58 6.31
N ARG A 141 13.72 12.64 6.32
CA ARG A 141 13.47 11.21 6.62
C ARG A 141 12.68 10.95 7.90
N ILE A 142 12.81 11.81 8.90
CA ILE A 142 12.08 11.68 10.17
C ILE A 142 10.57 11.82 9.99
N TRP A 143 10.10 12.51 8.95
CA TRP A 143 8.67 12.63 8.64
C TRP A 143 8.10 11.29 8.18
N ASP A 144 8.82 10.57 7.32
CA ASP A 144 8.40 9.25 6.86
C ASP A 144 8.31 8.27 8.04
N VAL A 145 9.33 8.30 8.91
CA VAL A 145 9.39 7.48 10.13
C VAL A 145 8.23 7.84 11.09
N ALA A 146 7.95 9.13 11.26
CA ALA A 146 6.88 9.61 12.13
C ALA A 146 5.48 9.24 11.62
N CYS A 147 5.22 9.39 10.32
CA CYS A 147 3.96 8.98 9.72
C CYS A 147 3.75 7.47 9.82
N ALA A 148 4.80 6.69 9.55
CA ALA A 148 4.76 5.24 9.70
C ALA A 148 4.48 4.85 11.16
N ALA A 149 5.20 5.44 12.13
CA ALA A 149 4.97 5.19 13.55
C ALA A 149 3.53 5.54 13.98
N TYR A 150 3.03 6.71 13.58
CA TYR A 150 1.67 7.16 13.86
C TYR A 150 0.61 6.16 13.41
N ARG A 151 0.83 5.49 12.27
CA ARG A 151 -0.10 4.55 11.66
C ARG A 151 0.03 3.11 12.17
N PHE A 152 1.26 2.61 12.32
CA PHE A 152 1.53 1.18 12.58
C PHE A 152 1.75 0.85 14.05
N ILE A 153 2.13 1.83 14.87
CA ILE A 153 2.27 1.68 16.32
C ILE A 153 0.98 2.04 17.07
N PRO A 154 -0.07 2.22 16.28
CA PRO A 154 -0.95 3.39 16.27
C PRO A 154 -0.75 4.35 17.44
N LEU A 155 -0.08 5.47 17.22
CA LEU A 155 0.16 6.50 18.26
C LEU A 155 -1.09 7.37 18.55
N SER A 156 -2.15 7.18 17.77
CA SER A 156 -3.45 7.84 17.94
C SER A 156 -4.31 7.23 19.07
N ASN A 157 -5.40 7.91 19.41
CA ASN A 157 -6.42 7.47 20.36
C ASN A 157 -7.65 6.83 19.66
N HIS A 158 -7.41 6.08 18.58
CA HIS A 158 -8.50 5.56 17.76
C HIS A 158 -9.38 4.55 18.54
N PRO A 159 -10.73 4.58 18.45
CA PRO A 159 -11.59 3.67 19.22
C PRO A 159 -11.42 2.19 18.86
N LYS A 160 -10.79 1.89 17.72
CA LYS A 160 -10.58 0.51 17.22
C LYS A 160 -9.14 0.00 17.36
N LEU A 161 -8.31 0.59 18.23
CA LEU A 161 -6.91 0.18 18.42
C LEU A 161 -6.72 -1.33 18.64
N GLN A 162 -7.63 -1.98 19.38
CA GLN A 162 -7.59 -3.43 19.60
C GLN A 162 -7.72 -4.23 18.31
N SER A 163 -8.58 -3.78 17.38
CA SER A 163 -8.71 -4.44 16.06
C SER A 163 -7.47 -4.26 15.18
N PHE A 164 -6.61 -3.29 15.51
CA PHE A 164 -5.29 -3.09 14.88
C PHE A 164 -4.18 -3.84 15.62
N GLY A 165 -4.54 -4.74 16.54
CA GLY A 165 -3.61 -5.57 17.28
C GLY A 165 -2.92 -4.86 18.45
N LEU A 166 -3.38 -3.68 18.86
CA LEU A 166 -2.92 -3.03 20.10
C LEU A 166 -3.90 -3.38 21.24
N GLU A 167 -3.63 -4.49 21.92
CA GLU A 167 -4.50 -5.00 23.01
C GLU A 167 -4.52 -4.08 24.23
N GLN A 168 -3.37 -3.47 24.54
CA GLN A 168 -3.20 -2.53 25.65
C GLN A 168 -2.60 -1.21 25.16
N PRO A 169 -3.29 -0.07 25.34
CA PRO A 169 -2.76 1.24 24.96
C PRO A 169 -1.43 1.61 25.62
N SER A 170 -1.12 1.02 26.79
CA SER A 170 0.17 1.19 27.45
C SER A 170 1.35 0.76 26.58
N MET A 171 1.16 -0.21 25.67
CA MET A 171 2.23 -0.78 24.86
C MET A 171 2.70 0.11 23.70
N GLN A 172 2.08 1.27 23.48
CA GLN A 172 2.42 2.16 22.35
C GLN A 172 3.89 2.59 22.41
N TYR A 173 4.39 2.90 23.61
CA TYR A 173 5.77 3.34 23.78
C TYR A 173 6.77 2.20 23.52
N GLU A 174 6.57 1.01 24.10
CA GLU A 174 7.45 -0.14 23.90
C GLU A 174 7.47 -0.57 22.43
N ARG A 175 6.32 -0.51 21.75
CA ARG A 175 6.24 -0.75 20.31
C ARG A 175 7.01 0.30 19.52
N LEU A 176 6.96 1.58 19.93
CA LEU A 176 7.75 2.66 19.34
C LEU A 176 9.24 2.44 19.49
N VAL A 177 9.70 2.01 20.65
CA VAL A 177 11.10 1.63 20.87
C VAL A 177 11.51 0.50 19.91
N LEU A 178 10.72 -0.57 19.84
CA LEU A 178 11.00 -1.70 18.95
C LEU A 178 11.01 -1.28 17.47
N PHE A 179 10.11 -0.39 17.08
CA PHE A 179 10.05 0.15 15.73
C PHE A 179 11.30 0.98 15.40
N CYS A 180 11.71 1.91 16.28
CA CYS A 180 12.93 2.69 16.09
C CYS A 180 14.16 1.78 15.97
N VAL A 181 14.27 0.75 16.80
CA VAL A 181 15.36 -0.25 16.73
C VAL A 181 15.34 -0.99 15.39
N ALA A 182 14.17 -1.45 14.94
CA ALA A 182 14.02 -2.15 13.66
C ALA A 182 14.39 -1.27 12.46
N TYR A 183 14.15 0.04 12.56
CA TYR A 183 14.55 1.04 11.55
C TYR A 183 16.02 1.48 11.68
N GLY A 184 16.83 0.81 12.50
CA GLY A 184 18.26 1.05 12.63
C GLY A 184 18.63 2.15 13.63
N SER A 185 17.72 2.51 14.54
CA SER A 185 17.93 3.54 15.58
C SER A 185 18.33 4.90 15.00
N LEU A 186 17.78 5.25 13.83
CA LEU A 186 18.04 6.52 13.15
C LEU A 186 17.53 7.74 13.93
N PHE A 187 16.46 7.54 14.70
CA PHE A 187 15.81 8.56 15.53
C PHE A 187 15.35 7.93 16.85
N SER A 188 15.39 8.71 17.92
CA SER A 188 14.79 8.34 19.21
C SER A 188 13.26 8.33 19.14
N PRO A 189 12.57 7.52 19.96
CA PRO A 189 11.11 7.57 20.11
C PRO A 189 10.56 9.00 20.28
N GLU A 190 11.26 9.84 21.03
CA GLU A 190 10.87 11.22 21.32
C GLU A 190 10.94 12.11 20.09
N GLU A 191 12.02 12.01 19.31
CA GLU A 191 12.14 12.72 18.03
C GLU A 191 11.03 12.29 17.06
N VAL A 192 10.68 11.00 17.05
CA VAL A 192 9.59 10.47 16.20
C VAL A 192 8.22 10.98 16.66
N ILE A 193 7.94 10.98 17.96
CA ILE A 193 6.70 11.54 18.53
C ILE A 193 6.59 13.04 18.23
N GLU A 194 7.67 13.80 18.44
CA GLU A 194 7.70 15.23 18.19
C GLU A 194 7.45 15.55 16.71
N ALA A 195 8.09 14.79 15.80
CA ALA A 195 7.86 14.92 14.37
C ALA A 195 6.41 14.58 13.99
N ALA A 196 5.81 13.56 14.60
CA ALA A 196 4.41 13.20 14.37
C ALA A 196 3.45 14.30 14.84
N ILE A 197 3.66 14.86 16.04
CA ILE A 197 2.87 15.98 16.58
C ILE A 197 2.94 17.18 15.63
N ARG A 198 4.15 17.64 15.28
CA ARG A 198 4.34 18.77 14.36
C ARG A 198 3.65 18.56 13.02
N ARG A 199 3.61 17.32 12.53
CA ARG A 199 2.96 16.98 11.27
C ARG A 199 1.44 17.09 11.35
N ILE A 200 0.84 16.64 12.46
CA ILE A 200 -0.60 16.78 12.70
C ILE A 200 -0.96 18.25 12.88
N GLU A 201 -0.19 19.01 13.64
CA GLU A 201 -0.39 20.46 13.81
C GLU A 201 -0.36 21.22 12.47
N ALA A 202 0.60 20.88 11.60
CA ALA A 202 0.69 21.44 10.25
C ALA A 202 -0.54 21.09 9.40
N MET A 203 -1.07 19.87 9.53
CA MET A 203 -2.28 19.43 8.83
C MET A 203 -3.52 20.18 9.35
N CYS A 204 -3.70 20.29 10.67
CA CYS A 204 -4.77 21.09 11.27
C CYS A 204 -4.71 22.55 10.80
N SER A 205 -3.51 23.14 10.77
CA SER A 205 -3.30 24.51 10.29
C SER A 205 -3.69 24.67 8.82
N LEU A 206 -3.36 23.68 7.98
CA LEU A 206 -3.74 23.66 6.57
C LEU A 206 -5.26 23.57 6.41
N ILE A 207 -5.92 22.66 7.14
CA ILE A 207 -7.39 22.52 7.12
C ILE A 207 -8.06 23.84 7.49
N ILE A 208 -7.65 24.46 8.60
CA ILE A 208 -8.21 25.74 9.06
C ILE A 208 -8.00 26.83 8.01
N LYS A 209 -6.80 26.92 7.43
CA LYS A 209 -6.47 27.93 6.43
C LYS A 209 -7.32 27.80 5.17
N HIS A 210 -7.50 26.58 4.66
CA HIS A 210 -8.22 26.34 3.42
C HIS A 210 -9.75 26.34 3.59
N ALA A 211 -10.27 26.05 4.79
CA ALA A 211 -11.71 26.08 5.08
C ALA A 211 -12.36 27.45 4.80
N VAL A 212 -11.59 28.54 4.87
CA VAL A 212 -12.06 29.90 4.55
C VAL A 212 -12.52 30.03 3.09
N THR A 213 -11.88 29.31 2.18
CA THR A 213 -12.10 29.45 0.73
C THR A 213 -12.65 28.19 0.07
N GLU A 214 -12.54 27.03 0.72
CA GLU A 214 -12.82 25.73 0.15
C GLU A 214 -13.79 24.92 1.02
N LEU A 215 -14.99 24.68 0.49
CA LEU A 215 -16.07 23.96 1.17
C LEU A 215 -15.67 22.56 1.65
N ALA A 216 -14.77 21.88 0.93
CA ALA A 216 -14.30 20.55 1.31
C ALA A 216 -13.59 20.56 2.67
N PHE A 217 -12.75 21.56 2.94
CA PHE A 217 -12.06 21.71 4.21
C PHE A 217 -12.99 22.21 5.32
N GLN A 218 -13.98 23.04 4.99
CA GLN A 218 -15.02 23.43 5.94
C GLN A 218 -15.84 22.22 6.41
N HIS A 219 -16.19 21.31 5.51
CA HIS A 219 -16.88 20.07 5.88
C HIS A 219 -16.08 19.19 6.84
N MET A 220 -14.74 19.15 6.71
CA MET A 220 -13.89 18.42 7.65
C MET A 220 -13.97 19.00 9.07
N ILE A 221 -14.01 20.34 9.17
CA ILE A 221 -14.20 21.02 10.46
C ILE A 221 -15.58 20.69 11.03
N ASP A 222 -16.63 20.82 10.23
CA ASP A 222 -18.01 20.57 10.66
C ASP A 222 -18.24 19.10 11.07
N ALA A 223 -17.49 18.16 10.47
CA ALA A 223 -17.50 16.75 10.81
C ALA A 223 -16.77 16.42 12.13
N GLY A 224 -16.02 17.37 12.70
CA GLY A 224 -15.25 17.17 13.93
C GLY A 224 -13.88 16.53 13.73
N ASP A 225 -13.34 16.52 12.50
CA ASP A 225 -12.05 15.88 12.20
C ASP A 225 -10.89 16.51 12.99
N LEU A 226 -10.94 17.83 13.22
CA LEU A 226 -9.93 18.54 14.02
C LEU A 226 -9.87 18.04 15.46
N ASP A 227 -11.01 17.74 16.07
CA ASP A 227 -11.06 17.27 17.46
C ASP A 227 -10.37 15.91 17.60
N ILE A 228 -10.50 15.05 16.59
CA ILE A 228 -9.80 13.76 16.54
C ILE A 228 -8.29 13.99 16.51
N TYR A 229 -7.82 14.88 15.63
CA TYR A 229 -6.39 15.19 15.53
C TYR A 229 -5.81 15.78 16.82
N TYR A 230 -6.56 16.65 17.52
CA TYR A 230 -6.12 17.17 18.82
C TYR A 230 -6.11 16.11 19.91
N GLN A 231 -7.07 15.17 19.91
CA GLN A 231 -7.05 14.02 20.82
C GLN A 231 -5.84 13.14 20.57
N ASP A 232 -5.47 12.92 19.31
CA ASP A 232 -4.30 12.14 18.93
C ASP A 232 -2.99 12.79 19.39
N ILE A 233 -2.87 14.13 19.26
CA ILE A 233 -1.75 14.89 19.85
C ILE A 233 -1.71 14.70 21.38
N GLY A 234 -2.86 14.79 22.06
CA GLY A 234 -2.97 14.56 23.49
C GLY A 234 -2.47 13.17 23.91
N GLN A 235 -2.82 12.14 23.15
CA GLN A 235 -2.36 10.77 23.39
C GLN A 235 -0.85 10.61 23.21
N MET A 236 -0.28 11.24 22.19
CA MET A 236 1.16 11.22 21.95
C MET A 236 1.95 11.90 23.08
N LEU A 237 1.46 13.04 23.58
CA LEU A 237 2.04 13.72 24.74
C LEU A 237 1.96 12.87 26.02
N GLN A 238 0.86 12.17 26.25
CA GLN A 238 0.74 11.23 27.38
C GLN A 238 1.70 10.04 27.25
N THR A 239 1.86 9.51 26.04
CA THR A 239 2.82 8.45 25.72
C THR A 239 4.25 8.89 26.06
N GLN A 240 4.61 10.14 25.72
CA GLN A 240 5.90 10.73 26.07
C GLN A 240 6.06 10.94 27.59
N GLN A 241 5.03 11.37 28.32
CA GLN A 241 5.13 11.58 29.78
C GLN A 241 5.31 10.29 30.59
N LYS A 242 4.70 9.18 30.15
CA LYS A 242 4.85 7.87 30.81
C LYS A 242 6.30 7.37 30.80
N MET A 243 7.13 7.89 29.91
CA MET A 243 8.57 7.62 29.84
C MET A 243 9.35 8.15 31.05
N ILE A 244 8.96 9.31 31.60
CA ILE A 244 9.71 10.00 32.67
C ILE A 244 9.68 9.22 33.99
N PHE A 245 8.73 8.28 34.15
CA PHE A 245 8.55 7.48 35.37
C PHE A 245 9.23 6.08 35.32
N PHE A 246 9.90 5.72 34.22
CA PHE A 246 10.60 4.44 34.06
C PHE A 246 12.14 4.57 33.90
N HIS A 247 12.69 5.74 34.23
CA HIS A 247 14.13 5.96 34.48
C HIS A 247 14.37 6.23 35.96
#